data_AF-A0A2M7QVY6-F1
#
_entry.id   AF-A0A2M7QVY6-F1
#
_cell.length_a   1.000
_cell.length_b   1.000
_cell.length_c   1.000
_cell.angle_alpha   90.00
_cell.angle_beta   90.00
_cell.angle_gamma   90.00
#
_symmetry.space_group_name_H-M   'P 1'
#
loop_
_entity.id
_entity.type
_entity.pdbx_description
1 polymer ?
#
loop_
_entity_poly.entity_id
_entity_poly.type
_entity_poly.pdbx_seq_one_letter_code
_entity_poly.pdbx_strand_id
1 'polypeptide(L)'
;MPKLNVFFGLFARQIAQKQPETFGQQRAEQLNQRLDKALADRRKLFRAEFAAQAPLKTTYALRGGLADRKIDHFKAKIEEAKK
;
A
#
# COMPACT_ATOMS: atom_id res chain seq x y z
N MET A 1 -7.07 -12.27 56.23
CA MET A 1 -7.68 -11.28 55.31
C MET A 1 -7.17 -9.89 55.70
N PRO A 2 -7.02 -8.87 54.82
CA PRO A 2 -7.14 -8.83 53.36
C PRO A 2 -5.81 -8.41 52.65
N LYS A 3 -5.61 -8.76 51.37
CA LYS A 3 -4.70 -8.03 50.48
C LYS A 3 -5.41 -7.76 49.17
N LEU A 4 -5.94 -6.54 49.10
CA LEU A 4 -6.58 -5.94 47.94
C LEU A 4 -5.51 -5.56 46.91
N ASN A 5 -5.92 -5.55 45.64
CA ASN A 5 -5.34 -4.84 44.51
C ASN A 5 -4.06 -5.37 43.85
N VAL A 6 -4.24 -6.38 42.98
CA VAL A 6 -3.42 -6.52 41.76
C VAL A 6 -4.31 -6.91 40.57
N PHE A 7 -5.34 -6.12 40.28
CA PHE A 7 -6.18 -6.27 39.07
C PHE A 7 -6.09 -5.06 38.12
N PHE A 8 -5.03 -4.25 38.23
CA PHE A 8 -4.80 -3.12 37.32
C PHE A 8 -3.77 -3.40 36.21
N GLY A 9 -3.19 -4.61 36.16
CA GLY A 9 -2.16 -4.97 35.18
C GLY A 9 -2.65 -5.39 33.79
N LEU A 10 -3.95 -5.65 33.62
CA LEU A 10 -4.48 -6.28 32.39
C LEU A 10 -5.25 -5.34 31.44
N PHE A 11 -5.40 -4.06 31.78
CA PHE A 11 -6.02 -3.06 30.89
C PHE A 11 -5.01 -2.08 30.26
N ALA A 12 -3.75 -2.09 30.69
CA ALA A 12 -2.72 -1.20 30.14
C ALA A 12 -2.19 -1.66 28.77
N ARG A 13 -2.54 -2.86 28.29
CA ARG A 13 -1.98 -3.44 27.06
C ARG A 13 -2.84 -3.23 25.81
N GLN A 14 -4.05 -2.70 25.94
CA GLN A 14 -5.01 -2.59 24.83
C GLN A 14 -5.17 -1.16 24.29
N ILE A 15 -4.23 -0.29 24.60
CA ILE A 15 -4.08 0.98 23.91
C ILE A 15 -2.64 1.06 23.43
N ALA A 16 -2.28 0.14 22.53
CA ALA A 16 -1.31 0.47 21.50
C ALA A 16 -1.94 1.62 20.71
N GLN A 17 -1.82 2.83 21.26
CA GLN A 17 -2.07 4.09 20.59
C GLN A 17 -1.19 4.02 19.34
N LYS A 18 -1.77 3.60 18.22
CA LYS A 18 -1.26 4.02 16.91
C LYS A 18 -1.24 5.53 17.03
N GLN A 19 -0.05 6.08 17.19
CA GLN A 19 0.15 7.53 17.29
C GLN A 19 -0.64 8.17 16.15
N PRO A 20 -1.31 9.32 16.38
CA PRO A 20 -2.02 10.00 15.31
C PRO A 20 -1.02 10.22 14.18
N GLU A 21 -1.22 9.53 13.06
CA GLU A 21 -0.29 9.62 11.94
C GLU A 21 -0.22 11.09 11.53
N THR A 22 0.98 11.64 11.56
CA THR A 22 1.21 13.01 11.14
C THR A 22 0.74 13.18 9.70
N PHE A 23 0.42 14.42 9.29
CA PHE A 23 0.00 14.71 7.91
C PHE A 23 0.96 14.12 6.85
N GLY A 24 2.27 14.08 7.15
CA GLY A 24 3.28 13.45 6.30
C GLY A 24 3.14 11.92 6.23
N GLN A 25 2.88 11.25 7.35
CA GLN A 25 2.68 9.80 7.42
C GLN A 25 1.40 9.37 6.70
N GLN A 26 0.28 10.09 6.91
CA GLN A 26 -0.97 9.82 6.19
C GLN A 26 -0.82 9.98 4.68
N ARG A 27 -0.07 11.01 4.24
CA ARG A 27 0.22 11.22 2.82
C ARG A 27 1.12 10.11 2.25
N ALA A 28 2.10 9.64 3.01
CA ALA A 28 2.95 8.52 2.62
C ALA A 28 2.16 7.21 2.53
N GLU A 29 1.28 6.93 3.50
CA GLU A 29 0.36 5.77 3.45
C GLU A 29 -0.54 5.82 2.22
N GLN A 30 -1.15 6.97 1.92
CA GLN A 30 -1.99 7.12 0.74
C GLN A 30 -1.21 6.90 -0.57
N LEU A 31 0.04 7.34 -0.64
CA LEU A 31 0.91 7.11 -1.79
C LEU A 31 1.27 5.62 -1.91
N ASN A 32 1.59 4.97 -0.80
CA ASN A 32 1.86 3.53 -0.77
C ASN A 32 0.64 2.71 -1.19
N GLN A 33 -0.55 3.02 -0.69
CA GLN A 33 -1.79 2.37 -1.11
C GLN A 33 -2.08 2.54 -2.61
N ARG A 34 -1.79 3.72 -3.17
CA ARG A 34 -1.92 3.97 -4.62
C ARG A 34 -0.90 3.16 -5.42
N LEU A 35 0.32 3.03 -4.92
CA LEU A 35 1.38 2.22 -5.53
C LEU A 35 1.03 0.73 -5.50
N ASP A 36 0.56 0.22 -4.37
CA ASP A 36 0.13 -1.18 -4.21
C ASP A 36 -1.05 -1.51 -5.14
N LYS A 37 -2.01 -0.60 -5.26
CA LYS A 37 -3.12 -0.75 -6.20
C LYS A 37 -2.63 -0.81 -7.65
N ALA A 38 -1.71 0.06 -8.05
CA ALA A 38 -1.14 0.06 -9.39
C ALA A 38 -0.35 -1.24 -9.68
N LEU A 39 0.41 -1.75 -8.69
CA LEU A 39 1.11 -3.03 -8.80
C LEU A 39 0.12 -4.20 -8.91
N ALA A 40 -0.96 -4.19 -8.14
CA ALA A 40 -2.00 -5.21 -8.20
C ALA A 40 -2.69 -5.21 -9.58
N ASP A 41 -3.00 -4.04 -10.13
CA ASP A 41 -3.58 -3.91 -11.46
C ASP A 41 -2.62 -4.41 -12.55
N ARG A 42 -1.33 -4.06 -12.46
CA ARG A 42 -0.30 -4.61 -13.36
C ARG A 42 -0.21 -6.13 -13.29
N ARG A 43 -0.28 -6.73 -12.10
CA ARG A 43 -0.28 -8.20 -11.92
C ARG A 43 -1.53 -8.87 -12.47
N LYS A 44 -2.72 -8.26 -12.30
CA LYS A 44 -3.99 -8.76 -12.85
C LYS A 44 -3.96 -8.76 -14.36
N LEU A 45 -3.52 -7.65 -14.92
CA LEU A 45 -3.24 -7.51 -16.33
C LEU A 45 -2.29 -8.66 -16.74
N PHE A 46 -1.20 -8.92 -16.00
CA PHE A 46 -0.17 -9.87 -16.45
C PHE A 46 -0.75 -11.29 -16.47
N ARG A 47 -1.51 -11.66 -15.43
CA ARG A 47 -2.26 -12.92 -15.41
C ARG A 47 -3.25 -13.03 -16.57
N ALA A 48 -3.88 -11.94 -16.99
CA ALA A 48 -4.78 -11.93 -18.14
C ALA A 48 -4.03 -12.20 -19.46
N GLU A 49 -2.78 -11.73 -19.61
CA GLU A 49 -1.94 -12.08 -20.77
C GLU A 49 -1.60 -13.57 -20.82
N PHE A 50 -1.28 -14.17 -19.68
CA PHE A 50 -0.94 -15.60 -19.62
C PHE A 50 -2.17 -16.50 -19.76
N ALA A 51 -3.34 -16.05 -19.30
CA ALA A 51 -4.60 -16.78 -19.46
C ALA A 51 -5.16 -16.71 -20.88
N ALA A 52 -4.88 -15.63 -21.62
CA ALA A 52 -5.29 -15.48 -23.01
C ALA A 52 -4.24 -16.11 -23.94
N GLN A 53 -4.53 -17.29 -24.51
CA GLN A 53 -3.72 -17.96 -25.53
C GLN A 53 -3.54 -17.17 -26.86
N ALA A 54 -4.17 -16.00 -27.00
CA ALA A 54 -4.14 -15.17 -28.19
C ALA A 54 -3.31 -13.89 -27.97
N PRO A 55 -2.63 -13.36 -29.01
CA PRO A 55 -1.72 -12.23 -28.85
C PRO A 55 -2.49 -10.92 -28.62
N LEU A 56 -2.84 -10.62 -27.37
CA LEU A 56 -3.34 -9.30 -26.93
C LEU A 56 -2.21 -8.24 -26.88
N LYS A 57 -1.11 -8.46 -27.62
CA LYS A 57 0.16 -7.72 -27.55
C LYS A 57 -0.02 -6.21 -27.67
N THR A 58 -0.98 -5.74 -28.45
CA THR A 58 -1.17 -4.30 -28.72
C THR A 58 -1.85 -3.56 -27.57
N THR A 59 -3.02 -4.02 -27.13
CA THR A 59 -3.78 -3.40 -26.02
C THR A 59 -3.00 -3.47 -24.71
N TYR A 60 -2.25 -4.56 -24.54
CA TYR A 60 -1.49 -4.79 -23.33
C TYR A 60 -0.18 -4.01 -23.29
N ALA A 61 0.60 -3.96 -24.37
CA ALA A 61 1.78 -3.09 -24.42
C ALA A 61 1.41 -1.63 -24.11
N LEU A 62 0.25 -1.17 -24.61
CA LEU A 62 -0.30 0.15 -24.30
C LEU A 62 -0.70 0.29 -22.82
N ARG A 63 -1.51 -0.64 -22.28
CA ARG A 63 -1.98 -0.56 -20.88
C ARG A 63 -0.88 -0.81 -19.85
N GLY A 64 0.03 -1.73 -20.14
CA GLY A 64 1.24 -2.01 -19.37
C GLY A 64 2.18 -0.81 -19.36
N GLY A 65 2.45 -0.20 -20.52
CA GLY A 65 3.25 1.02 -20.60
C GLY A 65 2.64 2.20 -19.84
N LEU A 66 1.31 2.36 -19.87
CA LEU A 66 0.61 3.36 -19.06
C LEU A 66 0.69 3.06 -17.56
N ALA A 67 0.61 1.80 -17.16
CA ALA A 67 0.77 1.39 -15.76
C ALA A 67 2.20 1.63 -15.26
N ASP A 68 3.20 1.32 -16.06
CA ASP A 68 4.62 1.55 -15.75
C ASP A 68 4.91 3.04 -15.57
N ARG A 69 4.41 3.90 -16.46
CA ARG A 69 4.53 5.37 -16.30
C ARG A 69 3.88 5.87 -15.02
N LYS A 70 2.74 5.30 -14.61
CA LYS A 70 2.09 5.66 -13.33
C LYS A 70 2.94 5.21 -12.14
N ILE A 71 3.53 4.02 -12.20
CA ILE A 71 4.43 3.50 -11.17
C ILE A 71 5.65 4.42 -11.03
N ASP A 72 6.29 4.80 -12.13
CA ASP A 72 7.47 5.67 -12.10
C ASP A 72 7.14 7.06 -11.57
N HIS A 73 6.01 7.63 -11.98
CA HIS A 73 5.53 8.90 -11.44
C HIS A 73 5.25 8.84 -9.92
N PHE A 74 4.64 7.76 -9.43
CA PHE A 74 4.41 7.61 -7.98
C PHE A 74 5.70 7.37 -7.20
N LYS A 75 6.64 6.59 -7.75
CA LYS A 75 7.98 6.41 -7.16
C LYS A 75 8.73 7.74 -7.06
N ALA A 76 8.73 8.54 -8.12
CA ALA A 76 9.36 9.86 -8.12
C ALA A 76 8.77 10.77 -7.03
N LYS A 77 7.43 10.79 -6.89
CA LYS A 77 6.76 11.55 -5.82
C LYS A 77 7.09 11.08 -4.41
N ILE A 78 7.29 9.78 -4.21
CA ILE A 78 7.70 9.22 -2.92
C ILE A 78 9.14 9.63 -2.61
N GLU A 79 10.05 9.59 -3.59
CA GLU A 79 11.44 10.02 -3.40
C GLU A 79 11.55 11.54 -3.18
N GLU A 80 10.73 12.36 -3.85
CA GLU A 80 10.63 13.79 -3.56
C GLU A 80 10.10 14.06 -2.15
N ALA A 81 9.13 13.29 -1.67
CA ALA A 81 8.58 13.46 -0.32
C ALA A 81 9.53 12.99 0.81
N LYS A 82 10.64 12.31 0.48
CA LYS A 82 11.69 11.89 1.42
C LYS A 82 12.85 12.90 1.52
N LYS A 83 12.97 13.83 0.57
CA LYS A 83 13.93 14.94 0.61
C LYS A 83 13.40 16.07 1.50
#